data_AF-A0A1A9QDB9-F1
#
_entry.id   AF-A0A1A9QDB9-F1
#
_cell.length_a   1.000
_cell.length_b   1.000
_cell.length_c   1.000
_cell.angle_alpha   90.00
_cell.angle_beta   90.00
_cell.angle_gamma   90.00
#
_symmetry.space_group_name_H-M   'P 1'
#
loop_
_entity.id
_entity.type
_entity.pdbx_description
1 polymer ?
#
loop_
_entity_poly.entity_id
_entity_poly.type
_entity_poly.pdbx_seq_one_letter_code
_entity_poly.pdbx_strand_id
1 'polypeptide(L)'
;MTTGLKIGIGALTSTGVIGGTAGVSYLLSQPKNLKEDLEKEGVKFLDTESDTDKTSWTTLAKEHAKSPTTNNIAKISTITINASDTDPHPGIAQLKAECKKFFKKTKEETDYEASKKHAKNWCSKDSPLLTPTKPGT
;
A
#
# COMPACT_ATOMS: atom_id res chain seq x y z
N MET A 1 -25.27 6.83 -57.81
CA MET A 1 -24.63 6.85 -56.47
C MET A 1 -23.13 6.89 -56.68
N THR A 2 -22.54 8.04 -56.37
CA THR A 2 -21.13 8.25 -56.04
C THR A 2 -20.75 7.30 -54.88
N THR A 3 -19.54 6.79 -54.68
CA THR A 3 -18.20 7.32 -54.92
C THR A 3 -17.23 6.13 -54.91
N GLY A 4 -16.23 6.11 -55.79
CA GLY A 4 -15.12 5.17 -55.71
C GLY A 4 -14.03 5.61 -54.72
N LEU A 5 -13.13 4.68 -54.37
CA LEU A 5 -11.72 5.00 -54.11
C LEU A 5 -10.84 3.78 -54.43
N LYS A 6 -10.00 3.93 -55.45
CA LYS A 6 -8.98 2.97 -55.85
C LYS A 6 -7.82 3.07 -54.86
N ILE A 7 -7.46 1.98 -54.19
CA ILE A 7 -6.25 1.91 -53.35
C ILE A 7 -5.17 1.22 -54.19
N GLY A 8 -4.29 2.03 -54.79
CA GLY A 8 -3.08 1.55 -55.44
C GLY A 8 -2.03 1.18 -54.39
N ILE A 9 -1.56 -0.07 -54.42
CA ILE A 9 -0.46 -0.56 -53.58
C ILE A 9 0.84 -0.02 -54.19
N GLY A 10 1.31 1.12 -53.68
CA GLY A 10 2.65 1.64 -53.92
C GLY A 10 3.61 1.08 -52.88
N ALA A 11 4.58 0.28 -53.30
CA ALA A 11 5.66 -0.18 -52.45
C ALA A 11 6.51 1.02 -51.99
N LEU A 12 6.50 1.32 -50.70
CA LEU A 12 7.44 2.26 -50.09
C LEU A 12 8.47 1.44 -49.30
N THR A 13 9.63 1.27 -49.90
CA THR A 13 10.89 0.99 -49.20
C THR A 13 11.22 2.21 -48.35
N SER A 14 10.86 2.19 -47.07
CA SER A 14 11.36 3.15 -46.10
C SER A 14 12.06 2.40 -44.98
N THR A 15 13.37 2.63 -44.87
CA THR A 15 14.18 2.32 -43.70
C THR A 15 13.61 3.09 -42.51
N GLY A 16 12.66 2.47 -41.81
CA GLY A 16 12.16 2.97 -40.54
C GLY A 16 13.25 2.77 -39.49
N VAL A 17 13.74 3.86 -38.93
CA VAL A 17 14.53 3.85 -37.70
C VAL A 17 13.76 3.05 -36.64
N ILE A 18 14.24 1.86 -36.31
CA ILE A 18 13.84 1.15 -35.08
C ILE A 18 14.53 1.89 -33.93
N GLY A 19 14.13 3.14 -33.71
CA GLY A 19 14.55 3.97 -32.59
C GLY A 19 13.90 3.39 -31.33
N GLY A 20 14.73 2.92 -30.40
CA GLY A 20 14.34 2.05 -29.30
C GLY A 20 13.17 2.56 -28.45
N THR A 21 12.17 1.69 -28.25
CA THR A 21 11.14 1.84 -27.22
C THR A 21 11.58 1.32 -25.84
N ALA A 22 12.85 0.98 -25.64
CA ALA A 22 13.35 0.38 -24.40
C ALA A 22 13.40 1.33 -23.18
N GLY A 23 13.16 2.64 -23.35
CA GLY A 23 13.32 3.64 -22.29
C GLY A 23 12.05 3.97 -21.47
N VAL A 24 10.85 3.62 -21.93
CA VAL A 24 9.60 4.04 -21.26
C VAL A 24 9.30 3.21 -20.01
N SER A 25 9.75 1.95 -19.99
CA SER A 25 9.41 1.01 -18.91
C SER A 25 9.97 1.45 -17.55
N TYR A 26 11.15 2.06 -17.50
CA TYR A 26 11.79 2.42 -16.23
C TYR A 26 11.09 3.60 -15.51
N LEU A 27 10.57 4.57 -16.28
CA LEU A 27 9.78 5.68 -15.72
C LEU A 27 8.37 5.24 -15.29
N LEU A 28 7.79 4.24 -15.96
CA LEU A 28 6.52 3.63 -15.53
C LEU A 28 6.68 2.70 -14.32
N SER A 29 7.89 2.20 -14.06
CA SER A 29 8.19 1.29 -12.95
C SER A 29 8.46 1.97 -11.61
N GLN A 30 8.42 3.29 -11.49
CA GLN A 30 8.51 3.93 -10.17
C GLN A 30 7.18 3.84 -9.42
N PRO A 31 7.17 3.44 -8.13
CA PRO A 31 5.94 3.38 -7.34
C PRO A 31 5.42 4.80 -7.15
N LYS A 32 4.15 5.04 -7.49
CA LYS A 32 3.55 6.38 -7.41
C LYS A 32 3.18 6.73 -5.97
N ASN A 33 2.98 5.72 -5.13
CA ASN A 33 2.59 5.87 -3.75
C ASN A 33 3.26 4.81 -2.86
N LEU A 34 3.12 5.01 -1.55
CA LEU A 34 3.66 4.17 -0.50
C LEU A 34 3.16 2.73 -0.58
N LYS A 35 1.91 2.51 -0.99
CA LYS A 35 1.37 1.15 -1.16
C LYS A 35 2.14 0.38 -2.23
N GLU A 36 2.33 0.98 -3.41
CA GLU A 36 3.09 0.35 -4.50
C GLU A 36 4.57 0.14 -4.14
N ASP A 37 5.16 1.04 -3.35
CA ASP A 37 6.56 0.92 -2.90
C ASP A 37 6.74 -0.28 -1.97
N LEU A 38 5.82 -0.44 -1.02
CA LEU A 38 5.80 -1.56 -0.09
C LEU A 38 5.40 -2.90 -0.74
N GLU A 39 4.48 -2.88 -1.71
CA GLU A 39 4.15 -4.07 -2.50
C GLU A 39 5.36 -4.57 -3.30
N LYS A 40 6.19 -3.65 -3.84
CA LYS A 40 7.46 -4.00 -4.49
C LYS A 40 8.48 -4.59 -3.53
N GLU A 41 8.44 -4.19 -2.26
CA GLU A 41 9.24 -4.80 -1.20
C GLU A 41 8.68 -6.14 -0.71
N GLY A 42 7.55 -6.59 -1.25
CA GLY A 42 6.92 -7.87 -0.91
C GLY A 42 6.03 -7.83 0.34
N VAL A 43 5.72 -6.63 0.87
CA VAL A 43 4.86 -6.48 2.05
C VAL A 43 3.42 -6.83 1.70
N LYS A 44 2.81 -7.73 2.49
CA LYS A 44 1.40 -8.08 2.33
C LYS A 44 0.54 -7.21 3.22
N PHE A 45 -0.38 -6.46 2.63
CA PHE A 45 -1.27 -5.59 3.39
C PHE A 45 -2.49 -6.30 3.96
N LEU A 46 -2.94 -5.81 5.11
CA LEU A 46 -4.26 -6.14 5.64
C LEU A 46 -5.33 -5.50 4.77
N ASP A 47 -6.41 -6.22 4.57
CA ASP A 47 -7.53 -5.74 3.79
C ASP A 47 -8.28 -4.62 4.53
N THR A 48 -8.41 -3.47 3.88
CA THR A 48 -9.00 -2.26 4.47
C THR A 48 -10.44 -1.99 4.03
N GLU A 49 -11.00 -2.82 3.15
CA GLU A 49 -12.33 -2.65 2.54
C GLU A 49 -13.35 -3.70 3.01
N SER A 50 -12.90 -4.91 3.32
CA SER A 50 -13.67 -6.09 3.74
C SER A 50 -13.30 -6.55 5.16
N ASP A 51 -13.96 -7.61 5.61
CA ASP A 51 -13.74 -8.23 6.92
C ASP A 51 -12.80 -9.44 6.88
N THR A 52 -12.13 -9.68 5.75
CA THR A 52 -11.20 -10.81 5.57
C THR A 52 -10.13 -10.88 6.67
N ASP A 53 -9.65 -9.72 7.14
CA ASP A 53 -8.62 -9.62 8.18
C ASP A 53 -9.17 -9.09 9.52
N LYS A 54 -10.47 -9.29 9.81
CA LYS A 54 -11.14 -8.75 11.02
C LYS A 54 -10.40 -9.08 12.31
N THR A 55 -9.97 -10.34 12.51
CA THR A 55 -9.25 -10.77 13.72
C THR A 55 -7.94 -10.01 13.91
N SER A 56 -7.16 -9.84 12.84
CA SER A 56 -5.91 -9.08 12.85
C SER A 56 -6.16 -7.62 13.19
N TRP A 57 -7.19 -7.01 12.60
CA TRP A 57 -7.57 -5.64 12.92
C TRP A 57 -8.00 -5.47 14.37
N THR A 58 -8.77 -6.41 14.93
CA THR A 58 -9.16 -6.40 16.34
C THR A 58 -7.93 -6.46 17.26
N THR A 59 -6.97 -7.34 16.97
CA THR A 59 -5.71 -7.43 17.73
C THR A 59 -4.94 -6.13 17.67
N LEU A 60 -4.74 -5.56 16.47
CA LEU A 60 -4.03 -4.29 16.29
C LEU A 60 -4.74 -3.13 17.00
N ALA A 61 -6.07 -3.07 16.95
CA ALA A 61 -6.82 -2.03 17.66
C ALA A 61 -6.64 -2.13 19.18
N LYS A 62 -6.64 -3.36 19.72
CA LYS A 62 -6.35 -3.60 21.14
C LYS A 62 -4.90 -3.23 21.50
N GLU A 63 -3.92 -3.60 20.69
CA GLU A 63 -2.51 -3.21 20.91
C GLU A 63 -2.31 -1.69 20.81
N HIS A 64 -3.00 -1.04 19.87
CA HIS A 64 -3.01 0.43 19.76
C HIS A 64 -3.68 1.07 20.97
N ALA A 65 -4.63 0.43 21.65
CA ALA A 65 -5.23 0.99 22.87
C ALA A 65 -4.28 0.98 24.08
N LYS A 66 -3.39 -0.04 24.21
CA LYS A 66 -2.63 -0.30 25.44
C LYS A 66 -1.61 0.76 25.85
N SER A 67 -0.65 1.10 24.99
CA SER A 67 0.52 1.91 25.40
C SER A 67 1.14 2.64 24.22
N PRO A 68 1.67 3.88 24.40
CA PRO A 68 2.15 4.74 23.31
C PRO A 68 3.23 4.08 22.45
N THR A 69 3.87 3.05 22.99
CA THR A 69 4.77 2.16 22.29
C THR A 69 4.48 0.73 22.74
N THR A 70 4.31 -0.19 21.80
CA THR A 70 4.06 -1.61 22.06
C THR A 70 5.07 -2.43 21.26
N ASN A 71 5.84 -3.32 21.89
CA ASN A 71 6.88 -4.12 21.21
C ASN A 71 7.86 -3.27 20.37
N ASN A 72 8.30 -2.10 20.87
CA ASN A 72 9.14 -1.13 20.14
C ASN A 72 8.48 -0.50 18.89
N ILE A 73 7.18 -0.70 18.71
CA ILE A 73 6.38 -0.07 17.65
C ILE A 73 5.67 1.13 18.24
N ALA A 74 5.97 2.31 17.70
CA ALA A 74 5.28 3.55 18.06
C ALA A 74 3.83 3.51 17.58
N LYS A 75 2.91 3.97 18.43
CA LYS A 75 1.52 4.22 18.04
C LYS A 75 1.47 5.23 16.89
N ILE A 76 0.41 5.11 16.11
CA ILE A 76 0.04 6.14 15.15
C ILE A 76 -0.56 7.32 15.92
N SER A 77 0.18 8.42 16.04
CA SER A 77 -0.19 9.59 16.84
C SER A 77 -1.40 10.38 16.31
N THR A 78 -1.77 10.17 15.04
CA THR A 78 -2.89 10.85 14.39
C THR A 78 -4.25 10.30 14.77
N ILE A 79 -4.30 9.13 15.42
CA ILE A 79 -5.53 8.50 15.90
C ILE A 79 -5.42 8.15 17.38
N THR A 80 -6.54 8.28 18.08
CA THR A 80 -6.67 7.82 19.48
C THR A 80 -7.69 6.70 19.50
N ILE A 81 -7.23 5.50 19.86
CA ILE A 81 -8.07 4.33 20.06
C ILE A 81 -8.12 4.04 21.55
N ASN A 82 -9.34 4.08 22.10
CA ASN A 82 -9.59 3.73 23.50
C ASN A 82 -9.69 2.22 23.66
N ALA A 83 -9.35 1.72 24.85
CA ALA A 83 -9.57 0.32 25.20
C ALA A 83 -11.06 -0.01 25.14
N SER A 84 -11.39 -1.09 24.44
CA SER A 84 -12.76 -1.57 24.28
C SER A 84 -12.77 -3.09 24.09
N ASP A 85 -13.73 -3.75 24.72
CA ASP A 85 -13.95 -5.20 24.57
C ASP A 85 -15.02 -5.53 23.52
N THR A 86 -15.61 -4.51 22.89
CA THR A 86 -16.65 -4.68 21.86
C THR A 86 -16.08 -5.35 20.61
N ASP A 87 -16.84 -6.28 20.00
CA ASP A 87 -16.53 -6.85 18.69
C ASP A 87 -17.60 -6.44 17.65
N PRO A 88 -17.24 -5.79 16.53
CA PRO A 88 -15.89 -5.31 16.19
C PRO A 88 -15.42 -4.16 17.07
N HIS A 89 -14.12 -4.11 17.34
CA HIS A 89 -13.51 -3.03 18.12
C HIS A 89 -13.69 -1.68 17.39
N PRO A 90 -14.21 -0.62 18.04
CA PRO A 90 -14.53 0.65 17.37
C PRO A 90 -13.32 1.31 16.69
N GLY A 91 -12.13 1.09 17.26
CA GLY A 91 -10.84 1.53 16.69
C GLY A 91 -10.44 0.89 15.35
N ILE A 92 -11.09 -0.20 14.90
CA ILE A 92 -10.76 -0.85 13.62
C ILE A 92 -10.98 0.10 12.45
N ALA A 93 -12.10 0.84 12.45
CA ALA A 93 -12.41 1.79 11.38
C ALA A 93 -11.37 2.92 11.31
N GLN A 94 -10.90 3.41 12.47
CA GLN A 94 -9.87 4.44 12.56
C GLN A 94 -8.53 3.93 12.01
N LEU A 95 -8.11 2.72 12.40
CA LEU A 95 -6.90 2.08 11.87
C LEU A 95 -6.97 1.87 10.36
N LYS A 96 -8.07 1.29 9.85
CA LYS A 96 -8.29 1.08 8.42
C LYS A 96 -8.22 2.41 7.65
N ALA A 97 -8.87 3.46 8.16
CA ALA A 97 -8.85 4.78 7.53
C ALA A 97 -7.44 5.38 7.49
N GLU A 98 -6.68 5.26 8.58
CA GLU A 98 -5.33 5.79 8.67
C GLU A 98 -4.36 5.03 7.76
N CYS A 99 -4.49 3.70 7.68
CA CYS A 99 -3.77 2.88 6.72
C CYS A 99 -4.04 3.30 5.27
N LYS A 100 -5.30 3.58 4.92
CA LYS A 100 -5.65 4.13 3.59
C LYS A 100 -4.98 5.47 3.32
N LYS A 101 -4.77 6.32 4.33
CA LYS A 101 -4.01 7.57 4.16
C LYS A 101 -2.54 7.30 3.92
N PHE A 102 -1.90 6.43 4.71
CA PHE A 102 -0.50 6.06 4.49
C PHE A 102 -0.28 5.51 3.09
N PHE A 103 -1.16 4.63 2.62
CA PHE A 103 -1.08 4.04 1.28
C PHE A 103 -1.11 5.05 0.13
N LYS A 104 -1.71 6.23 0.33
CA LYS A 104 -1.79 7.29 -0.67
C LYS A 104 -0.58 8.24 -0.66
N LYS A 105 0.27 8.18 0.37
CA LYS A 105 1.43 9.08 0.48
C LYS A 105 2.43 8.85 -0.62
N THR A 106 3.05 9.92 -1.10
CA THR A 106 4.09 9.90 -2.12
C THR A 106 5.45 10.20 -1.51
N LYS A 107 6.53 9.85 -2.21
CA LYS A 107 7.91 10.08 -1.76
C LYS A 107 8.28 11.56 -1.58
N GLU A 108 7.42 12.46 -2.06
CA GLU A 108 7.58 13.91 -1.94
C GLU A 108 7.16 14.43 -0.55
N GLU A 109 6.41 13.64 0.21
CA GLU A 109 6.01 14.01 1.57
C GLU A 109 7.18 13.87 2.56
N THR A 110 7.39 14.89 3.39
CA THR A 110 8.52 14.94 4.35
C THR A 110 8.47 13.84 5.41
N ASP A 111 7.28 13.30 5.69
CA ASP A 111 7.08 12.22 6.64
C ASP A 111 6.89 10.84 5.97
N TYR A 112 7.23 10.72 4.68
CA TYR A 112 7.08 9.48 3.91
C TYR A 112 7.70 8.27 4.61
N GLU A 113 8.94 8.37 5.07
CA GLU A 113 9.65 7.26 5.75
C GLU A 113 8.99 6.87 7.09
N ALA A 114 8.51 7.86 7.85
CA ALA A 114 7.77 7.62 9.09
C ALA A 114 6.44 6.90 8.79
N SER A 115 5.69 7.41 7.82
CA SER A 115 4.45 6.80 7.34
C SER A 115 4.66 5.40 6.78
N LYS A 116 5.79 5.14 6.11
CA LYS A 116 6.18 3.82 5.58
C LYS A 116 6.42 2.83 6.72
N LYS A 117 7.13 3.25 7.76
CA LYS A 117 7.32 2.46 8.98
C LYS A 117 5.99 2.17 9.68
N HIS A 118 5.10 3.16 9.80
CA HIS A 118 3.78 2.96 10.37
C HIS A 118 2.93 2.00 9.54
N ALA A 119 2.92 2.12 8.21
CA ALA A 119 2.20 1.23 7.32
C ALA A 119 2.69 -0.22 7.42
N LYS A 120 4.01 -0.45 7.45
CA LYS A 120 4.57 -1.79 7.68
C LYS A 120 4.13 -2.36 9.02
N ASN A 121 4.16 -1.56 10.08
CA ASN A 121 3.89 -2.05 11.43
C ASN A 121 2.40 -2.23 11.75
N TRP A 122 1.52 -1.40 11.18
CA TRP A 122 0.10 -1.34 11.57
C TRP A 122 -0.88 -1.74 10.46
N CYS A 123 -0.44 -1.77 9.21
CA CYS A 123 -1.30 -2.01 8.05
C CYS A 123 -0.92 -3.27 7.27
N SER A 124 0.11 -4.00 7.73
CA SER A 124 0.58 -5.22 7.08
C SER A 124 0.23 -6.48 7.87
N LYS A 125 0.11 -7.60 7.14
CA LYS A 125 -0.04 -8.94 7.70
C LYS A 125 1.24 -9.41 8.40
N ASP A 126 2.38 -8.83 8.01
CA ASP A 126 3.70 -9.09 8.58
C ASP A 126 3.99 -8.21 9.81
N SER A 127 2.95 -7.55 10.37
CA SER A 127 3.09 -6.75 11.58
C SER A 127 3.66 -7.58 12.73
N PRO A 128 4.73 -7.11 13.41
CA PRO A 128 5.28 -7.78 14.58
C PRO A 128 4.28 -7.89 15.76
N LEU A 129 3.19 -7.13 15.71
CA LEU A 129 2.11 -7.17 16.70
C LEU A 129 1.11 -8.32 16.44
N LEU A 130 1.09 -8.88 15.23
CA LEU A 130 0.23 -9.99 14.84
C LEU A 130 0.91 -11.34 14.99
N THR A 131 2.24 -11.37 14.89
CA THR A 131 3.00 -12.58 15.15
C THR A 131 3.08 -12.81 16.66
N PRO A 132 2.67 -13.99 17.19
CA PRO A 132 3.11 -14.39 18.52
C PRO A 132 4.63 -14.40 18.46
N THR A 133 5.27 -13.61 19.32
CA THR A 133 6.72 -13.59 19.49
C THR A 133 7.21 -15.02 19.52
N LYS A 134 7.92 -15.45 18.47
CA LYS A 134 8.76 -16.64 18.59
C LYS A 134 9.77 -16.28 19.69
N PRO A 135 9.75 -16.95 20.86
CA PRO A 135 10.80 -16.75 21.83
C PRO A 135 12.10 -17.05 21.12
N GLY A 136 13.04 -16.10 21.13
CA GLY A 136 14.37 -16.32 20.59
C GLY A 136 14.98 -17.53 21.28
N THR A 137 15.37 -18.51 20.45
CA THR A 137 16.36 -19.56 20.74
C THR A 137 17.66 -18.99 21.28
#